data_AF-A0A957WAV4-F1
#
_entry.id   AF-A0A957WAV4-F1
#
_cell.length_a   1.000
_cell.length_b   1.000
_cell.length_c   1.000
_cell.angle_alpha   90.00
_cell.angle_beta   90.00
_cell.angle_gamma   90.00
#
_symmetry.space_group_name_H-M   'P 1'
#
loop_
_entity.id
_entity.type
_entity.pdbx_description
1 polymer ?
#
loop_
_entity_poly.entity_id
_entity_poly.type
_entity_poly.pdbx_seq_one_letter_code
_entity_poly.pdbx_strand_id
1 'polypeptide(L)'
;MSDEQSFEMMLATFNTLLEEVETNLTAAAGGASLCLIGKERRGAGLVKYLEGQYYALKTAKREVEQPGDMTPPTEAADALRPKLAKAEKMLAHYQGESRADIGWVSYYQGEIDGYRQGIEVFEMLGSAS
;
A
#
# COMPACT_ATOMS: atom_id res chain seq x y z
N MET A 1 20.15 6.64 16.87
CA MET A 1 19.62 5.28 16.70
C MET A 1 20.61 4.55 15.81
N SER A 2 20.87 3.25 15.97
CA SER A 2 21.70 2.55 14.97
C SER A 2 20.89 2.32 13.68
N ASP A 3 21.58 2.14 12.55
CA ASP A 3 20.93 1.80 11.28
C ASP A 3 20.11 0.51 11.39
N GLU A 4 20.63 -0.46 12.14
CA GLU A 4 19.96 -1.73 12.47
C GLU A 4 18.66 -1.51 13.27
N GLN A 5 18.68 -0.64 14.28
CA GLN A 5 17.47 -0.29 15.05
C GLN A 5 16.42 0.42 14.19
N SER A 6 16.87 1.31 13.30
CA SER A 6 15.99 2.02 12.37
C SER A 6 15.31 1.06 11.40
N PHE A 7 16.07 0.07 10.90
CA PHE A 7 15.60 -0.99 10.02
C PHE A 7 14.57 -1.91 10.69
N GLU A 8 14.87 -2.38 11.90
CA GLU A 8 13.92 -3.18 12.69
C GLU A 8 12.62 -2.43 12.96
N MET A 9 12.71 -1.14 13.29
CA MET A 9 11.54 -0.28 13.46
C MET A 9 10.73 -0.14 12.17
N MET A 10 11.38 0.09 11.03
CA MET A 10 10.69 0.16 9.73
C MET A 10 9.94 -1.14 9.43
N LEU A 11 10.59 -2.30 9.61
CA LEU A 11 9.95 -3.60 9.41
C LEU A 11 8.77 -3.81 10.36
N ALA A 12 8.91 -3.45 11.64
CA ALA A 12 7.83 -3.53 12.62
C ALA A 12 6.65 -2.64 12.20
N THR A 13 6.91 -1.39 11.79
CA THR A 13 5.87 -0.47 11.31
C THR A 13 5.15 -1.01 10.08
N PHE A 14 5.88 -1.56 9.09
CA PHE A 14 5.24 -2.17 7.93
C PHE A 14 4.39 -3.40 8.28
N ASN A 15 4.84 -4.23 9.23
CA ASN A 15 4.04 -5.37 9.69
C ASN A 15 2.75 -4.92 10.37
N THR A 16 2.80 -3.90 11.23
CA THR A 16 1.60 -3.33 11.88
C THR A 16 0.63 -2.77 10.84
N LEU A 17 1.10 -1.96 9.89
CA LEU A 17 0.24 -1.41 8.83
C LEU A 17 -0.41 -2.50 7.97
N LEU A 18 0.33 -3.57 7.64
CA LEU A 18 -0.22 -4.69 6.88
C LEU A 18 -1.27 -5.46 7.69
N GLU A 19 -1.03 -5.72 8.97
CA GLU A 19 -1.99 -6.40 9.86
C GLU A 19 -3.30 -5.59 10.02
N GLU A 20 -3.19 -4.27 10.14
CA GLU A 20 -4.35 -3.37 10.18
C GLU A 20 -5.18 -3.45 8.89
N VAL A 21 -4.53 -3.42 7.71
CA VAL A 21 -5.22 -3.53 6.42
C VAL A 21 -5.84 -4.92 6.24
N GLU A 22 -5.15 -6.00 6.63
CA GLU A 22 -5.69 -7.37 6.58
C GLU A 22 -6.90 -7.57 7.50
N THR A 23 -6.86 -6.98 8.70
CA THR A 23 -7.98 -6.97 9.64
C THR A 23 -9.18 -6.23 9.04
N ASN A 24 -8.93 -5.06 8.46
CA ASN A 24 -9.97 -4.26 7.79
C ASN A 24 -10.53 -4.96 6.55
N LEU A 25 -9.70 -5.65 5.78
CA LEU A 25 -10.14 -6.48 4.64
C LEU A 25 -11.08 -7.58 5.10
N THR A 26 -10.71 -8.29 6.17
CA THR A 26 -11.50 -9.37 6.75
C THR A 26 -12.85 -8.85 7.25
N ALA A 27 -12.86 -7.69 7.92
CA ALA A 27 -14.08 -7.04 8.39
C ALA A 27 -14.96 -6.56 7.23
N ALA A 28 -14.39 -5.88 6.23
CA ALA A 28 -15.10 -5.38 5.05
C ALA A 28 -15.66 -6.51 4.17
N ALA A 29 -14.98 -7.66 4.17
CA ALA A 29 -15.43 -8.88 3.51
C ALA A 29 -16.58 -9.58 4.22
N GLY A 30 -16.85 -9.28 5.50
CA GLY A 30 -17.91 -9.90 6.28
C GLY A 30 -17.80 -11.43 6.38
N GLY A 31 -16.58 -11.98 6.26
CA GLY A 31 -16.35 -13.44 6.20
C GLY A 31 -16.72 -14.10 4.87
N ALA A 32 -17.19 -13.34 3.88
CA ALA A 32 -17.38 -13.84 2.52
C ALA A 32 -16.01 -13.98 1.81
N SER A 33 -15.87 -14.99 0.94
CA SER A 33 -14.67 -15.11 0.12
C SER A 33 -14.57 -13.93 -0.86
N LEU A 34 -13.35 -13.51 -1.22
CA LEU A 34 -13.12 -12.42 -2.20
C LEU A 34 -13.89 -12.63 -3.52
N CYS A 35 -14.14 -13.88 -3.89
CA CYS A 35 -14.93 -14.26 -5.07
C CYS A 35 -16.42 -13.90 -4.95
N LEU A 36 -17.02 -14.02 -3.75
CA LEU A 36 -18.41 -13.63 -3.46
C LEU A 36 -18.59 -12.12 -3.47
N ILE A 37 -17.64 -11.38 -2.90
CA ILE A 37 -17.66 -9.90 -2.86
C ILE A 37 -17.57 -9.31 -4.27
N GLY A 38 -16.74 -9.91 -5.14
CA GLY A 38 -16.66 -9.54 -6.56
C GLY A 38 -17.97 -9.77 -7.32
N LYS A 39 -18.79 -10.76 -6.93
CA LYS A 39 -20.09 -11.04 -7.54
C LYS A 39 -21.21 -10.13 -7.04
N GLU A 40 -21.24 -9.79 -5.75
CA GLU A 40 -22.39 -9.10 -5.15
C GLU A 40 -22.34 -7.57 -5.26
N ARG A 41 -21.21 -6.97 -5.65
CA ARG A 41 -20.98 -5.52 -5.80
C ARG A 41 -21.27 -4.65 -4.55
N ARG A 42 -21.83 -5.21 -3.47
CA ARG A 42 -21.92 -4.56 -2.14
C ARG A 42 -20.55 -4.60 -1.47
N GLY A 43 -20.09 -3.46 -0.96
CA GLY A 43 -18.79 -3.34 -0.28
C GLY A 43 -17.57 -3.41 -1.21
N ALA A 44 -17.76 -3.58 -2.53
CA ALA A 44 -16.67 -3.75 -3.48
C ALA A 44 -15.70 -2.56 -3.52
N GLY A 45 -16.17 -1.33 -3.32
CA GLY A 45 -15.30 -0.14 -3.27
C GLY A 45 -14.33 -0.17 -2.09
N LEU A 46 -14.82 -0.44 -0.86
CA LEU A 46 -13.96 -0.51 0.33
C LEU A 46 -12.97 -1.68 0.24
N VAL A 47 -13.43 -2.86 -0.19
CA VAL A 47 -12.54 -4.01 -0.37
C VAL A 47 -11.48 -3.72 -1.43
N LYS A 48 -11.84 -3.11 -2.56
CA LYS A 48 -10.87 -2.73 -3.59
C LYS A 48 -9.87 -1.69 -3.12
N TYR A 49 -10.33 -0.69 -2.37
CA TYR A 49 -9.44 0.27 -1.73
C TYR A 49 -8.42 -0.43 -0.83
N LEU A 50 -8.88 -1.30 0.06
CA LEU A 50 -7.99 -2.01 0.97
C LEU A 50 -7.06 -3.00 0.24
N GLU A 51 -7.50 -3.62 -0.86
CA GLU A 51 -6.63 -4.43 -1.72
C GLU A 51 -5.48 -3.60 -2.33
N GLY A 52 -5.79 -2.39 -2.81
CA GLY A 52 -4.79 -1.45 -3.32
C GLY A 52 -3.80 -1.02 -2.25
N GLN A 53 -4.30 -0.66 -1.06
CA GLN A 53 -3.47 -0.27 0.07
C GLN A 53 -2.54 -1.39 0.52
N TYR A 54 -3.07 -2.62 0.65
CA TYR A 54 -2.29 -3.80 1.00
C TYR A 54 -1.18 -4.08 -0.02
N TYR A 55 -1.50 -4.00 -1.31
CA TYR A 55 -0.53 -4.19 -2.39
C TYR A 55 0.63 -3.18 -2.32
N ALA A 56 0.31 -1.90 -2.12
CA ALA A 56 1.29 -0.84 -2.02
C ALA A 56 2.20 -1.00 -0.79
N LEU A 57 1.62 -1.26 0.39
CA LEU A 57 2.38 -1.47 1.63
C LEU A 57 3.28 -2.71 1.55
N LYS A 58 2.80 -3.80 0.95
CA LYS A 58 3.60 -5.01 0.74
C LYS A 58 4.75 -4.76 -0.24
N THR A 59 4.54 -3.88 -1.22
CA THR A 59 5.59 -3.43 -2.13
C THR A 59 6.63 -2.58 -1.40
N ALA A 60 6.20 -1.64 -0.55
CA ALA A 60 7.09 -0.83 0.27
C ALA A 60 7.93 -1.68 1.23
N LYS A 61 7.31 -2.63 1.93
CA LYS A 61 8.01 -3.56 2.83
C LYS A 61 9.12 -4.34 2.12
N ARG A 62 8.92 -4.73 0.86
CA ARG A 62 9.93 -5.46 0.08
C ARG A 62 11.19 -4.63 -0.19
N GLU A 63 11.09 -3.31 -0.25
CA GLU A 63 12.27 -2.45 -0.39
C GLU A 63 13.17 -2.51 0.86
N VAL A 64 12.58 -2.89 2.01
CA VAL A 64 13.29 -3.14 3.28
C VAL A 64 13.83 -4.57 3.33
N GLU A 65 13.04 -5.56 2.90
CA GLU A 65 13.41 -6.99 3.00
C GLU A 65 14.47 -7.46 2.00
N GLN A 66 15.03 -6.60 1.14
CA GLN A 66 15.99 -7.03 0.10
C GLN A 66 17.24 -7.69 0.74
N PRO A 67 17.52 -8.98 0.46
CA PRO A 67 18.64 -9.67 1.11
C PRO A 67 19.98 -9.19 0.56
N GLY A 68 20.87 -8.74 1.45
CA GLY A 68 22.31 -8.58 1.15
C GLY A 68 22.81 -7.14 1.12
N ASP A 69 21.94 -6.16 0.89
CA ASP A 69 22.22 -4.74 1.04
C ASP A 69 20.97 -4.10 1.66
N MET A 70 21.13 -3.50 2.85
CA MET A 70 20.08 -2.64 3.39
C MET A 70 19.93 -1.46 2.43
N THR A 71 18.89 -1.45 1.62
CA THR A 71 18.56 -0.29 0.77
C THR A 71 18.46 0.93 1.68
N PRO A 72 19.24 1.99 1.46
CA PRO A 72 19.11 3.21 2.24
C PRO A 72 17.64 3.69 2.23
N PRO A 73 17.07 4.14 3.36
CA PRO A 73 15.65 4.53 3.42
C PRO A 73 15.26 5.57 2.36
N THR A 74 16.19 6.48 2.03
CA THR A 74 16.03 7.47 0.96
C THR A 74 15.90 6.82 -0.42
N GLU A 75 16.72 5.83 -0.73
CA GLU A 75 16.64 5.07 -1.99
C GLU A 75 15.36 4.23 -2.05
N ALA A 76 14.94 3.64 -0.93
CA ALA A 76 13.68 2.91 -0.83
C ALA A 76 12.47 3.82 -1.07
N ALA A 77 12.46 5.04 -0.51
CA ALA A 77 11.45 6.04 -0.78
C ALA A 77 11.46 6.48 -2.27
N ASP A 78 12.64 6.69 -2.84
CA ASP A 78 12.81 7.04 -4.26
C ASP A 78 12.28 5.95 -5.18
N ALA A 79 12.44 4.66 -4.82
CA ALA A 79 11.89 3.54 -5.58
C ALA A 79 10.36 3.49 -5.58
N LEU A 80 9.69 4.05 -4.56
CA LEU A 80 8.22 4.12 -4.49
C LEU A 80 7.63 5.28 -5.29
N ARG A 81 8.32 6.41 -5.43
CA ARG A 81 7.79 7.61 -6.10
C ARG A 81 7.34 7.36 -7.55
N PRO A 82 8.06 6.60 -8.40
CA PRO A 82 7.57 6.23 -9.73
C PRO A 82 6.31 5.34 -9.70
N LYS A 83 6.19 4.47 -8.69
CA LYS A 83 5.01 3.59 -8.53
C LYS A 83 3.79 4.40 -8.09
N LEU A 84 3.97 5.34 -7.16
CA LEU A 84 2.96 6.32 -6.77
C LEU A 84 2.47 7.13 -7.99
N ALA A 85 3.38 7.71 -8.77
CA ALA A 85 3.03 8.49 -9.96
C ALA A 85 2.28 7.65 -11.00
N LYS A 86 2.62 6.36 -11.13
CA LYS A 86 1.88 5.42 -11.98
C LYS A 86 0.47 5.19 -11.44
N ALA A 87 0.29 4.96 -10.15
CA ALA A 87 -1.03 4.78 -9.53
C ALA A 87 -1.91 6.03 -9.70
N GLU A 88 -1.34 7.23 -9.52
CA GLU A 88 -2.03 8.51 -9.77
C GLU A 88 -2.48 8.64 -11.23
N LYS A 89 -1.62 8.26 -12.19
CA LYS A 89 -1.98 8.23 -13.61
C LYS A 89 -3.11 7.24 -13.91
N MET A 90 -3.08 6.06 -13.30
CA MET A 90 -4.14 5.05 -13.48
C MET A 90 -5.46 5.51 -12.86
N LEU A 91 -5.43 6.13 -11.67
CA LEU A 91 -6.61 6.73 -11.07
C LEU A 91 -7.26 7.77 -12.00
N ALA A 92 -6.46 8.70 -12.53
CA ALA A 92 -6.93 9.71 -13.47
C ALA A 92 -7.52 9.08 -14.75
N HIS A 93 -6.92 7.99 -15.25
CA HIS A 93 -7.44 7.25 -16.39
C HIS A 93 -8.86 6.71 -16.11
N TYR A 94 -9.05 5.95 -15.03
CA TYR A 94 -10.36 5.35 -14.71
C TYR A 94 -11.42 6.37 -14.28
N GLN A 95 -11.02 7.51 -13.73
CA GLN A 95 -11.95 8.62 -13.45
C GLN A 95 -12.40 9.34 -14.73
N GLY A 96 -11.56 9.37 -15.77
CA GLY A 96 -11.86 10.01 -17.05
C GLY A 96 -12.72 9.17 -18.00
N GLU A 97 -12.98 7.90 -17.69
CA GLU A 97 -13.82 7.03 -18.51
C GLU A 97 -15.31 7.40 -18.38
N SER A 98 -16.06 7.32 -19.50
CA SER A 98 -17.49 7.65 -19.56
C SER A 98 -18.36 6.80 -18.61
N ARG A 99 -17.83 5.66 -18.16
CA ARG A 99 -18.40 4.85 -17.09
C ARG A 99 -17.28 4.39 -16.17
N ALA A 100 -16.87 5.28 -15.26
CA ALA A 100 -15.84 4.99 -14.27
C ALA A 100 -16.11 3.65 -13.57
N ASP A 101 -15.14 2.74 -13.65
CA ASP A 101 -15.16 1.50 -12.88
C ASP A 101 -14.78 1.83 -11.44
N ILE A 102 -15.80 1.97 -10.58
CA ILE A 102 -15.65 2.29 -9.16
C ILE A 102 -14.68 1.32 -8.47
N GLY A 103 -14.60 0.06 -8.91
CA GLY A 103 -13.65 -0.90 -8.37
C GLY A 103 -12.20 -0.49 -8.63
N TRP A 104 -11.87 -0.11 -9.86
CA TRP A 104 -10.53 0.37 -10.22
C TRP A 104 -10.21 1.74 -9.61
N VAL A 105 -11.19 2.65 -9.58
CA VAL A 105 -11.02 3.96 -8.91
C VAL A 105 -10.68 3.75 -7.43
N SER A 106 -11.42 2.91 -6.72
CA SER A 106 -11.14 2.61 -5.31
C SER A 106 -9.78 1.92 -5.13
N TYR A 107 -9.45 0.95 -6.00
CA TYR A 107 -8.17 0.25 -5.94
C TYR A 107 -6.98 1.21 -6.06
N TYR A 108 -6.95 2.07 -7.09
CA TYR A 108 -5.84 2.98 -7.28
C TYR A 108 -5.78 4.07 -6.21
N GLN A 109 -6.92 4.48 -5.65
CA GLN A 109 -6.92 5.37 -4.49
C GLN A 109 -6.23 4.72 -3.28
N GLY A 110 -6.55 3.46 -2.99
CA GLY A 110 -5.88 2.73 -1.90
C GLY A 110 -4.40 2.48 -2.17
N GLU A 111 -4.03 2.16 -3.42
CA GLU A 111 -2.63 2.01 -3.82
C GLU A 111 -1.82 3.29 -3.62
N ILE A 112 -2.38 4.45 -3.98
CA ILE A 112 -1.78 5.78 -3.73
C ILE A 112 -1.56 6.01 -2.24
N ASP A 113 -2.59 5.79 -1.43
CA ASP A 113 -2.52 6.05 0.01
C ASP A 113 -1.54 5.10 0.71
N GLY A 114 -1.47 3.84 0.28
CA GLY A 114 -0.48 2.87 0.75
C GLY A 114 0.96 3.23 0.35
N TYR A 115 1.19 3.76 -0.86
CA TYR A 115 2.52 4.22 -1.27
C TYR A 115 2.96 5.48 -0.50
N ARG A 116 2.04 6.41 -0.24
CA ARG A 116 2.31 7.60 0.58
C ARG A 116 2.71 7.21 2.00
N GLN A 117 1.96 6.29 2.62
CA GLN A 117 2.32 5.75 3.93
C GLN A 117 3.70 5.06 3.92
N GLY A 118 4.01 4.28 2.89
CA GLY A 118 5.34 3.66 2.78
C GLY A 118 6.48 4.67 2.67
N ILE A 119 6.30 5.73 1.87
CA ILE A 119 7.26 6.82 1.76
C ILE A 119 7.43 7.55 3.11
N GLU A 120 6.33 7.82 3.80
CA GLU A 120 6.34 8.45 5.13
C GLU A 120 7.13 7.62 6.16
N VAL A 121 6.97 6.29 6.16
CA VAL A 121 7.76 5.39 7.02
C VAL A 121 9.26 5.53 6.74
N PHE A 122 9.64 5.53 5.46
CA PHE A 122 11.04 5.70 5.06
C PHE A 122 11.62 7.07 5.42
N GLU A 123 10.86 8.14 5.21
CA GLU A 123 11.32 9.50 5.48
C GLU A 123 11.40 9.78 6.99
N MET A 124 10.45 9.30 7.79
CA MET A 124 10.45 9.49 9.25
C MET A 124 11.58 8.71 9.93
N LEU A 125 11.78 7.44 9.55
CA LEU A 125 12.74 6.56 10.19
C LEU A 125 14.14 6.63 9.57
N GLY A 126 14.26 7.13 8.34
CA GLY A 126 15.54 7.39 7.67
C GLY A 126 16.18 8.74 7.99
N SER A 127 15.41 9.70 8.54
CA SER A 127 15.96 10.99 8.99
C SER A 127 16.60 10.93 10.39
N ALA A 128 16.50 9.78 11.07
CA ALA A 128 16.98 9.56 12.43
C ALA A 128 18.33 8.81 12.51
N SER A 129 18.87 8.41 11.35
CA SER A 129 20.17 7.77 11.12
C SER A 129 21.24 8.78 10.72
#